data_AF-A0A9D5SD75-F1
#
_entry.id   AF-A0A9D5SD75-F1
#
_cell.length_a   1.000
_cell.length_b   1.000
_cell.length_c   1.000
_cell.angle_alpha   90.00
_cell.angle_beta   90.00
_cell.angle_gamma   90.00
#
_symmetry.space_group_name_H-M   'P 1'
#
loop_
_entity.id
_entity.type
_entity.pdbx_description
1 polymer ?
#
loop_
_entity_poly.entity_id
_entity_poly.type
_entity_poly.pdbx_seq_one_letter_code
_entity_poly.pdbx_strand_id
1 'polypeptide(L)' 'MTKIKTKTAYEAIKERIKELKSLVNDDTPITCKDAIELDLLTSMVEEYEKNIPKHHQKQE' A
#
# COMPACT_ATOMS: atom_id res chain seq x y z
N MET A 1 8.58 -6.35 9.92
CA MET A 1 8.42 -6.03 8.48
C MET A 1 9.18 -4.75 8.17
N THR A 2 9.74 -4.63 6.97
CA THR A 2 10.41 -3.40 6.52
C THR A 2 9.37 -2.29 6.42
N LYS A 3 9.63 -1.14 7.04
CA LYS A 3 8.74 0.03 7.01
C LYS A 3 9.15 0.98 5.90
N ILE A 4 8.17 1.64 5.27
CA ILE A 4 8.43 2.76 4.37
C ILE A 4 9.00 3.92 5.20
N LYS A 5 10.12 4.48 4.75
CA LYS A 5 10.83 5.57 5.46
C LYS A 5 10.84 6.89 4.69
N THR A 6 10.63 6.85 3.38
CA THR A 6 10.77 8.01 2.50
C THR A 6 9.52 8.16 1.63
N LYS A 7 9.21 9.41 1.27
CA LYS A 7 8.13 9.71 0.34
C LYS A 7 8.35 9.07 -1.03
N THR A 8 9.59 9.02 -1.51
CA THR A 8 9.94 8.36 -2.79
C THR A 8 9.58 6.89 -2.78
N ALA A 9 9.90 6.16 -1.70
CA ALA A 9 9.51 4.75 -1.57
C ALA A 9 7.99 4.58 -1.48
N TYR A 10 7.30 5.48 -0.77
CA TYR A 10 5.84 5.49 -0.70
C TYR A 10 5.18 5.65 -2.08
N GLU A 11 5.62 6.63 -2.89
CA GLU A 11 5.04 6.84 -4.22
C GLU A 11 5.34 5.67 -5.16
N ALA A 12 6.57 5.15 -5.16
CA ALA A 12 6.93 3.98 -5.97
C ALA A 12 6.08 2.75 -5.61
N ILE A 13 5.85 2.51 -4.31
CA ILE A 13 5.00 1.42 -3.84
C ILE A 13 3.54 1.64 -4.28
N LYS A 14 3.04 2.88 -4.22
CA LYS A 14 1.69 3.19 -4.71
C LYS A 14 1.53 2.98 -6.21
N GLU A 15 2.54 3.29 -7.01
CA GLU A 15 2.54 3.00 -8.44
C GLU A 15 2.47 1.49 -8.68
N ARG A 16 3.29 0.72 -7.97
CA ARG A 16 3.26 -0.74 -8.04
C ARG A 16 1.90 -1.33 -7.64
N ILE A 17 1.27 -0.80 -6.59
CA ILE A 17 -0.09 -1.20 -6.19
C ILE A 17 -1.11 -0.95 -7.31
N LYS A 18 -1.01 0.18 -8.03
CA LYS A 18 -1.93 0.47 -9.16
C LYS A 18 -1.75 -0.54 -10.30
N GLU A 19 -0.51 -0.91 -10.61
CA GLU A 19 -0.23 -1.95 -11.60
C GLU A 19 -0.82 -3.29 -11.16
N LEU A 20 -0.56 -3.71 -9.91
CA LEU A 20 -1.06 -4.97 -9.37
C LEU A 20 -2.58 -5.05 -9.36
N LYS A 21 -3.28 -3.95 -9.02
CA LYS A 21 -4.75 -3.87 -9.10
C LYS A 21 -5.32 -4.08 -10.50
N SER A 22 -4.50 -3.90 -11.54
CA SER A 22 -4.91 -4.18 -12.93
C SER A 22 -4.61 -5.64 -13.35
N LEU A 23 -3.78 -6.35 -12.57
CA LEU A 23 -3.37 -7.72 -12.82
C LEU A 23 -4.17 -8.74 -12.01
N VAL A 24 -4.58 -8.36 -10.80
CA VAL A 24 -5.38 -9.22 -9.92
C VAL A 24 -6.86 -8.85 -10.00
N ASN A 25 -7.70 -9.85 -9.86
CA ASN A 25 -9.15 -9.75 -9.83
C ASN A 25 -9.74 -10.70 -8.77
N ASP A 26 -11.07 -10.72 -8.64
CA ASP A 26 -11.77 -11.53 -7.64
C ASP A 26 -11.57 -13.05 -7.82
N ASP A 27 -11.22 -13.48 -9.04
CA ASP A 27 -10.93 -14.89 -9.36
C ASP A 27 -9.45 -15.27 -9.13
N THR A 28 -8.59 -14.30 -8.81
CA THR A 28 -7.16 -14.53 -8.62
C THR A 28 -6.93 -15.33 -7.33
N PRO A 29 -6.29 -16.52 -7.40
CA PRO A 29 -6.04 -17.31 -6.20
C PRO A 29 -5.22 -16.54 -5.17
N ILE A 30 -5.53 -16.73 -3.88
CA ILE A 30 -4.78 -16.05 -2.80
C ILE A 30 -3.31 -16.45 -2.74
N THR A 31 -2.95 -17.57 -3.36
CA THR A 31 -1.58 -18.06 -3.50
C THR A 31 -0.85 -17.44 -4.69
N CYS A 32 -1.54 -16.65 -5.52
CA CYS A 32 -0.95 -15.91 -6.62
C CYS A 32 0.05 -14.89 -6.06
N LYS A 33 1.26 -14.89 -6.62
CA LYS A 33 2.35 -14.02 -6.18
C LYS A 33 1.93 -12.54 -6.23
N ASP A 34 1.23 -12.12 -7.28
CA ASP A 34 0.79 -10.74 -7.45
C ASP A 34 -0.26 -10.33 -6.40
N ALA A 35 -1.12 -11.27 -5.98
CA ALA A 35 -2.10 -11.02 -4.92
C ALA A 35 -1.42 -10.90 -3.54
N ILE A 36 -0.44 -11.76 -3.25
CA ILE A 36 0.36 -11.69 -2.03
C ILE A 36 1.18 -10.39 -1.98
N GLU A 37 1.78 -9.99 -3.11
CA GLU A 37 2.51 -8.73 -3.22
C GLU A 37 1.60 -7.54 -2.97
N LEU A 38 0.40 -7.52 -3.56
CA LEU A 38 -0.57 -6.46 -3.37
C LEU A 38 -0.98 -6.28 -1.91
N ASP A 39 -1.26 -7.38 -1.21
CA ASP A 39 -1.65 -7.37 0.20
C ASP A 39 -0.52 -6.82 1.10
N LEU A 40 0.71 -7.28 0.88
CA LEU A 40 1.88 -6.83 1.62
C LEU A 40 2.17 -5.34 1.39
N LEU A 41 2.15 -4.89 0.14
CA LEU A 41 2.43 -3.50 -0.21
C LEU A 41 1.33 -2.56 0.32
N THR A 42 0.06 -2.99 0.25
CA THR A 42 -1.07 -2.24 0.81
C THR A 42 -0.88 -2.03 2.31
N SER A 43 -0.52 -3.09 3.05
CA SER A 43 -0.23 -3.01 4.49
C SER A 43 0.90 -2.02 4.80
N MET A 44 1.95 -1.98 3.98
CA MET A 44 3.07 -1.05 4.15
C MET A 44 2.67 0.41 3.94
N VAL A 45 1.82 0.68 2.94
CA VAL A 45 1.28 2.02 2.65
C VAL A 45 0.40 2.51 3.79
N GLU A 46 -0.51 1.66 4.27
CA GLU A 46 -1.37 2.01 5.41
C GLU A 46 -0.57 2.32 6.67
N GLU A 47 0.47 1.54 6.97
CA GLU A 47 1.34 1.81 8.11
C GLU A 47 2.05 3.16 7.94
N TYR A 48 2.58 3.46 6.75
CA TYR A 48 3.22 4.75 6.49
C TYR A 48 2.25 5.92 6.69
N GLU A 49 1.05 5.85 6.12
CA GLU A 49 0.02 6.89 6.23
C GLU A 49 -0.47 7.12 7.67
N LYS A 50 -0.51 6.06 8.50
CA LYS A 50 -0.81 6.18 9.94
C LYS A 50 0.27 6.95 10.69
N ASN A 51 1.52 6.89 10.24
CA ASN A 51 2.66 7.57 10.85
C ASN A 51 2.91 8.98 10.30
N ILE A 52 2.27 9.38 9.19
CA ILE A 52 2.28 10.77 8.74
C ILE A 52 1.42 11.59 9.72
N PRO A 53 1.97 12.66 10.34
CA PRO A 53 1.18 13.56 11.17
C PRO A 53 0.01 14.11 10.36
N LYS A 54 -1.20 13.61 10.60
CA LYS A 54 -2.41 14.20 10.04
C LYS A 54 -2.59 15.53 10.78
N HIS A 55 -2.28 16.65 10.12
CA HIS A 55 -2.67 17.97 10.63
C HIS A 55 -4.17 17.89 10.96
N HIS A 56 -4.48 18.12 12.23
CA HIS A 56 -5.80 18.01 12.84
C HIS A 56 -6.95 18.39 11.90
N GLN A 57 -7.70 17.41 11.39
CA GLN A 57 -9.12 17.60 11.06
C GLN A 57 -9.93 17.21 12.31
N LYS A 58 -9.84 18.07 13.34
CA LYS A 58 -10.82 18.20 14.41
C LYS A 58 -10.97 19.69 14.73
N GLN A 59 -11.64 20.38 13.83
CA GLN A 59 -12.48 21.56 14.04
C GLN A 59 -13.67 21.26 13.11
N GLU A 60 -14.91 21.06 13.53
CA GLU A 60 -15.66 21.31 14.76
C GLU A 60 -16.67 20.17 14.98
#